data_AF-A0A1W9S8S7-F1
#
_entry.id   AF-A0A1W9S8S7-F1
#
_cell.length_a   1.000
_cell.length_b   1.000
_cell.length_c   1.000
_cell.angle_alpha   90.00
_cell.angle_beta   90.00
_cell.angle_gamma   90.00
#
_symmetry.space_group_name_H-M   'P 1'
#
loop_
_entity.id
_entity.type
_entity.pdbx_description
1 polymer ?
#
loop_
_entity_poly.entity_id
_entity_poly.type
_entity_poly.pdbx_seq_one_letter_code
_entity_poly.pdbx_strand_id
1 'polypeptide(L)'
;MNFWVYFMVGISVALALGLMFLIYKNLKEAKKILNLSVISIVFVIIGLTIGLWLNNNSLKSILIYDAALLIGYSLIMLLIYFFKKNTKKNNKLNTKMTAFLGIIVGMASVLMILGFSIIPGFIFLKVEFSALVIFVTLLWFDFKTAVIVSLLTNILHFLMPGTPPLIPLLDEMVNFLATMIFILPTAIYLNKDRKARGINHISILWLTILGVALTTVLMVLFNQYINLPIIYKIDMSFKEVLTVFGIFNFIKWSLDAFLINLTWKRFYSLKTNIF
;
A
#
# COMPACT_ATOMS: atom_id res chain seq x y z
N MET A 1 -28.90 -2.55 1.55
CA MET A 1 -27.96 -3.67 1.78
C MET A 1 -26.98 -3.68 0.62
N ASN A 2 -25.76 -3.21 0.89
CA ASN A 2 -25.24 -2.11 0.10
C ASN A 2 -24.31 -2.56 -1.02
N PHE A 3 -24.67 -2.19 -2.25
CA PHE A 3 -23.82 -2.03 -3.43
C PHE A 3 -22.36 -1.61 -3.11
N TRP A 4 -22.18 -0.83 -2.04
CA TRP A 4 -20.89 -0.37 -1.52
C TRP A 4 -19.94 -1.45 -1.00
N VAL A 5 -20.45 -2.55 -0.42
CA VAL A 5 -19.58 -3.69 -0.04
C VAL A 5 -19.03 -4.37 -1.29
N TYR A 6 -19.86 -4.52 -2.32
CA TYR A 6 -19.45 -5.05 -3.62
C TYR A 6 -18.52 -4.10 -4.38
N PHE A 7 -18.73 -2.79 -4.24
CA PHE A 7 -17.84 -1.76 -4.78
C PHE A 7 -16.47 -1.75 -4.09
N MET A 8 -16.42 -1.95 -2.77
CA MET A 8 -15.20 -1.99 -1.96
C MET A 8 -14.41 -3.28 -2.16
N VAL A 9 -15.10 -4.41 -2.31
CA VAL A 9 -14.50 -5.65 -2.81
C VAL A 9 -13.96 -5.45 -4.24
N GLY A 10 -14.73 -4.80 -5.11
CA GLY A 10 -14.29 -4.45 -6.46
C GLY A 10 -13.06 -3.54 -6.47
N ILE A 11 -12.96 -2.59 -5.55
CA ILE A 11 -11.81 -1.69 -5.38
C ILE A 11 -10.61 -2.42 -4.79
N SER A 12 -10.78 -3.27 -3.78
CA SER A 12 -9.68 -4.05 -3.21
C SER A 12 -9.14 -5.07 -4.21
N VAL A 13 -10.00 -5.65 -5.05
CA VAL A 13 -9.63 -6.46 -6.22
C VAL A 13 -8.92 -5.60 -7.28
N ALA A 14 -9.42 -4.40 -7.60
CA ALA A 14 -8.77 -3.48 -8.54
C ALA A 14 -7.40 -2.99 -8.03
N LEU A 15 -7.25 -2.82 -6.71
CA LEU A 15 -6.01 -2.47 -6.04
C LEU A 15 -5.05 -3.65 -6.00
N ALA A 16 -5.52 -4.87 -5.72
CA ALA A 16 -4.72 -6.09 -5.83
C ALA A 16 -4.25 -6.30 -7.28
N LEU A 17 -5.11 -6.05 -8.27
CA LEU A 17 -4.78 -6.09 -9.70
C LEU A 17 -3.83 -4.96 -10.11
N GLY A 18 -3.97 -3.76 -9.54
CA GLY A 18 -3.04 -2.65 -9.71
C GLY A 18 -1.68 -2.95 -9.09
N LEU A 19 -1.65 -3.59 -7.92
CA LEU A 19 -0.44 -4.08 -7.26
C LEU A 19 0.20 -5.21 -8.08
N MET A 20 -0.59 -6.10 -8.65
CA MET A 20 -0.11 -7.11 -9.59
C MET A 20 0.41 -6.50 -10.90
N PHE A 21 -0.20 -5.43 -11.41
CA PHE A 21 0.28 -4.65 -12.57
C PHE A 21 1.61 -3.93 -12.27
N LEU A 22 1.77 -3.44 -11.04
CA LEU A 22 3.03 -2.89 -10.55
C LEU A 22 4.08 -3.98 -10.35
N ILE A 23 3.68 -5.18 -9.92
CA ILE A 23 4.54 -6.36 -9.82
C ILE A 23 4.94 -6.87 -11.21
N TYR A 24 4.04 -6.81 -12.17
CA TYR A 24 4.22 -7.13 -13.59
C TYR A 24 5.33 -6.31 -14.25
N LYS A 25 5.58 -5.07 -13.80
CA LYS A 25 6.72 -4.25 -14.26
C LYS A 25 8.09 -4.91 -14.07
N ASN A 26 8.23 -5.92 -13.20
CA ASN A 26 9.53 -6.50 -12.80
C ASN A 26 9.62 -8.05 -12.85
N LEU A 27 8.65 -8.79 -13.40
CA LEU A 27 8.73 -10.27 -13.49
C LEU A 27 8.93 -10.75 -14.94
N LYS A 28 9.84 -11.71 -15.11
CA LYS A 28 10.43 -12.05 -16.41
C LYS A 28 9.88 -13.30 -17.09
N GLU A 29 9.09 -14.13 -16.39
CA GLU A 29 8.58 -15.40 -16.92
C GLU A 29 7.04 -15.44 -16.93
N ALA A 30 6.44 -15.48 -18.12
CA ALA A 30 4.98 -15.47 -18.31
C ALA A 30 4.26 -16.69 -17.70
N LYS A 31 4.94 -17.85 -17.64
CA LYS A 31 4.35 -19.11 -17.16
C LYS A 31 4.21 -19.15 -15.62
N LYS A 32 5.15 -18.56 -14.88
CA LYS A 32 5.06 -18.40 -13.41
C LYS A 32 4.02 -17.36 -13.02
N ILE A 33 3.85 -16.32 -13.84
CA ILE A 33 2.82 -15.29 -13.68
C ILE A 33 1.42 -15.90 -13.81
N LEU A 34 1.18 -16.78 -14.80
CA LEU A 34 -0.10 -17.47 -14.98
C LEU A 34 -0.47 -18.32 -13.75
N ASN A 35 0.50 -19.05 -13.20
CA ASN A 35 0.28 -19.87 -12.02
C ASN A 35 0.01 -19.02 -10.77
N LEU A 36 0.76 -17.93 -10.56
CA LEU A 36 0.52 -16.98 -9.47
C LEU A 36 -0.81 -16.25 -9.61
N SER A 37 -1.23 -15.89 -10.83
CA SER A 37 -2.54 -15.30 -11.09
C SER A 37 -3.68 -16.24 -10.74
N VAL A 38 -3.58 -17.50 -11.16
CA VAL A 38 -4.57 -18.54 -10.85
C VAL A 38 -4.63 -18.77 -9.35
N ILE A 39 -3.49 -18.87 -8.66
CA ILE A 39 -3.43 -19.04 -7.20
C ILE A 39 -4.06 -17.82 -6.49
N SER A 40 -3.75 -16.60 -6.92
CA SER A 40 -4.29 -15.38 -6.31
C SER A 40 -5.81 -15.25 -6.45
N ILE A 41 -6.36 -15.59 -7.63
CA ILE A 41 -7.81 -15.64 -7.84
C ILE A 41 -8.45 -16.65 -6.89
N VAL A 42 -7.84 -17.84 -6.75
CA VAL A 42 -8.36 -18.88 -5.87
C VAL A 42 -8.45 -18.37 -4.43
N PHE A 43 -7.41 -17.68 -3.94
CA PHE A 43 -7.45 -17.07 -2.59
C PHE A 43 -8.48 -15.94 -2.46
N VAL A 44 -8.63 -15.11 -3.49
CA VAL A 44 -9.63 -14.03 -3.50
C VAL A 44 -11.05 -14.57 -3.50
N ILE A 45 -11.33 -15.60 -4.30
CA ILE A 45 -12.62 -16.29 -4.33
C ILE A 45 -12.88 -16.92 -2.96
N ILE A 46 -11.93 -17.70 -2.42
CA ILE A 46 -12.09 -18.33 -1.10
C ILE A 46 -12.39 -17.29 -0.01
N GLY A 47 -11.66 -16.18 0.03
CA GLY A 47 -11.89 -15.10 0.99
C GLY A 47 -13.27 -14.45 0.85
N LEU A 48 -13.73 -14.24 -0.39
CA LEU A 48 -15.06 -13.71 -0.68
C LEU A 48 -16.17 -14.68 -0.33
N THR A 49 -16.04 -15.94 -0.72
CA THR A 49 -17.00 -17.00 -0.42
C THR A 49 -17.18 -17.14 1.10
N ILE A 50 -16.07 -17.17 1.86
CA ILE A 50 -16.12 -17.25 3.33
C ILE A 50 -16.75 -15.99 3.94
N GLY A 51 -16.33 -14.80 3.49
CA GLY A 51 -16.87 -13.54 4.02
C GLY A 51 -18.37 -13.35 3.73
N LEU A 52 -18.83 -13.75 2.54
CA LEU A 52 -20.24 -13.68 2.16
C LEU A 52 -21.08 -14.75 2.86
N TRP A 53 -20.51 -15.93 3.11
CA TRP A 53 -21.16 -17.02 3.85
C TRP A 53 -21.35 -16.67 5.33
N LEU A 54 -20.33 -16.10 5.99
CA LEU A 54 -20.42 -15.61 7.37
C LEU A 54 -21.45 -14.49 7.56
N ASN A 55 -21.85 -13.82 6.46
CA ASN A 55 -22.86 -12.77 6.46
C ASN A 55 -24.25 -13.26 5.99
N ASN A 56 -24.51 -14.58 6.03
CA ASN A 56 -25.78 -15.22 5.68
C ASN A 56 -26.33 -14.92 4.26
N ASN A 57 -25.46 -14.63 3.28
CA ASN A 57 -25.91 -14.45 1.90
C ASN A 57 -26.30 -15.78 1.23
N SER A 58 -27.24 -15.72 0.28
CA SER A 58 -27.69 -16.92 -0.45
C SER A 58 -26.58 -17.51 -1.33
N LEU A 59 -26.53 -18.84 -1.46
CA LEU A 59 -25.53 -19.54 -2.26
C LEU A 59 -25.54 -19.07 -3.74
N LYS A 60 -26.73 -18.78 -4.28
CA LYS A 60 -26.90 -18.27 -5.65
C LYS A 60 -26.28 -16.89 -5.85
N SER A 61 -26.40 -16.00 -4.86
CA SER A 61 -25.75 -14.68 -4.93
C SER A 61 -24.22 -14.79 -4.87
N ILE A 62 -23.68 -15.66 -4.01
CA ILE A 62 -22.23 -15.88 -3.88
C ILE A 62 -21.64 -16.35 -5.22
N LEU A 63 -22.26 -17.34 -5.85
CA LEU A 63 -21.81 -17.89 -7.15
C LEU A 63 -21.82 -16.86 -8.29
N ILE A 64 -22.78 -15.93 -8.30
CA ILE A 64 -22.84 -14.85 -9.30
C ILE A 64 -21.70 -13.86 -9.10
N TYR A 65 -21.38 -13.51 -7.84
CA TYR A 65 -20.26 -12.61 -7.53
C TYR A 65 -18.91 -13.24 -7.89
N ASP A 66 -18.70 -14.53 -7.56
CA ASP A 66 -17.47 -15.25 -7.89
C ASP A 66 -17.28 -15.38 -9.42
N ALA A 67 -18.37 -15.64 -10.16
CA ALA A 67 -18.35 -15.73 -11.62
C ALA A 67 -18.04 -14.39 -12.30
N ALA A 68 -18.64 -13.28 -11.83
CA ALA A 68 -18.35 -11.94 -12.36
C ALA A 68 -16.88 -11.55 -12.16
N LEU A 69 -16.31 -11.93 -11.01
CA LEU A 69 -14.91 -11.69 -10.67
C LEU A 69 -13.95 -12.48 -11.56
N LEU A 70 -14.24 -13.76 -11.81
CA LEU A 70 -13.47 -14.60 -12.74
C LEU A 70 -13.46 -14.04 -14.17
N ILE A 71 -14.60 -13.58 -14.65
CA ILE A 71 -14.73 -13.01 -16.00
C ILE A 71 -13.96 -11.68 -16.10
N GLY A 72 -14.14 -10.78 -15.14
CA GLY A 72 -13.40 -9.51 -15.10
C GLY A 72 -11.90 -9.70 -15.04
N TYR A 73 -11.43 -10.67 -14.23
CA TYR A 73 -10.02 -11.03 -14.14
C TYR A 73 -9.46 -11.54 -15.47
N SER A 74 -10.21 -12.45 -16.12
CA SER A 74 -9.81 -13.06 -17.38
C SER A 74 -9.66 -12.02 -18.51
N LEU A 75 -10.57 -11.04 -18.55
CA LEU A 75 -10.52 -9.92 -19.51
C LEU A 75 -9.33 -8.99 -19.27
N ILE A 76 -9.04 -8.66 -18.01
CA ILE A 76 -7.88 -7.84 -17.63
C ILE A 76 -6.56 -8.55 -17.99
N MET A 77 -6.49 -9.87 -17.77
CA MET A 77 -5.32 -10.68 -18.16
C MET A 77 -5.13 -10.75 -19.67
N LEU A 78 -6.21 -10.85 -20.45
CA LEU A 78 -6.17 -10.79 -21.92
C LEU A 78 -5.67 -9.42 -22.40
N LEU A 79 -6.13 -8.32 -21.82
CA LEU A 79 -5.65 -6.97 -22.14
C LEU A 79 -4.15 -6.82 -21.82
N ILE A 80 -3.70 -7.30 -20.65
CA ILE A 80 -2.28 -7.28 -20.27
C ILE A 80 -1.43 -8.12 -21.24
N TYR A 81 -1.92 -9.27 -21.69
CA TYR A 81 -1.25 -10.09 -22.70
C TYR A 81 -1.05 -9.31 -24.01
N PHE A 82 -2.06 -8.57 -24.47
CA PHE A 82 -1.96 -7.76 -25.69
C PHE A 82 -0.96 -6.61 -25.58
N PHE A 83 -0.82 -5.97 -24.41
CA PHE A 83 0.15 -4.88 -24.19
C PHE A 83 1.61 -5.35 -23.97
N LYS A 84 1.85 -6.64 -23.73
CA LYS A 84 3.18 -7.20 -23.38
C LYS A 84 4.13 -7.45 -24.57
N LYS A 85 3.66 -7.41 -25.82
CA LYS A 85 4.44 -7.89 -26.98
C LYS A 85 5.81 -7.20 -27.20
N ASN A 86 6.15 -6.11 -26.49
CA ASN A 86 7.26 -5.23 -26.88
C ASN A 86 8.41 -4.94 -25.89
N THR A 87 8.70 -5.74 -24.86
CA THR A 87 9.97 -5.52 -24.08
C THR A 87 10.58 -6.79 -23.48
N LYS A 88 11.88 -7.00 -23.71
CA LYS A 88 12.75 -8.05 -23.12
C LYS A 88 13.95 -7.39 -22.45
N LYS A 89 14.30 -7.77 -21.20
CA LYS A 89 15.67 -8.22 -20.83
C LYS A 89 15.72 -8.82 -19.42
N ASN A 90 16.54 -9.86 -19.26
CA ASN A 90 16.78 -10.68 -18.07
C ASN A 90 17.76 -10.06 -17.06
N ASN A 91 17.71 -10.49 -15.80
CA ASN A 91 18.74 -10.33 -14.74
C ASN A 91 18.35 -11.15 -13.49
N LYS A 92 19.29 -11.95 -12.99
CA LYS A 92 19.23 -12.82 -11.79
C LYS A 92 19.04 -12.00 -10.50
N LEU A 93 18.29 -12.52 -9.53
CA LEU A 93 18.21 -11.97 -8.17
C LEU A 93 19.52 -12.28 -7.41
N ASN A 94 20.10 -11.27 -6.78
CA ASN A 94 21.31 -11.39 -5.96
C ASN A 94 20.92 -11.67 -4.50
N THR A 95 21.42 -12.75 -3.90
CA THR A 95 21.16 -13.15 -2.50
C THR A 95 21.42 -12.02 -1.50
N LYS A 96 22.44 -11.17 -1.74
CA LYS A 96 22.75 -10.00 -0.89
C LYS A 96 21.60 -8.99 -0.88
N MET A 97 20.97 -8.77 -2.03
CA MET A 97 19.86 -7.82 -2.18
C MET A 97 18.60 -8.33 -1.46
N THR A 98 18.32 -9.63 -1.52
CA THR A 98 17.20 -10.24 -0.78
C THR A 98 17.39 -10.12 0.74
N ALA A 99 18.58 -10.43 1.25
CA ALA A 99 18.90 -10.28 2.67
C ALA A 99 18.74 -8.82 3.13
N PHE A 100 19.24 -7.87 2.33
CA PHE A 100 19.11 -6.45 2.63
C PHE A 100 17.65 -5.97 2.68
N LEU A 101 16.81 -6.39 1.74
CA LEU A 101 15.37 -6.08 1.77
C LEU A 101 14.67 -6.68 3.00
N GLY A 102 15.09 -7.87 3.45
CA GLY A 102 14.60 -8.46 4.71
C GLY A 102 14.93 -7.61 5.93
N ILE A 103 16.14 -7.05 6.00
CA ILE A 103 16.55 -6.12 7.06
C ILE A 103 15.70 -4.84 7.02
N ILE A 104 15.46 -4.28 5.83
CA ILE A 104 14.60 -3.09 5.67
C ILE A 104 13.18 -3.37 6.17
N VAL A 105 12.58 -4.51 5.79
CA VAL A 105 11.24 -4.91 6.25
C VAL A 105 11.22 -5.04 7.77
N GLY A 106 12.17 -5.76 8.36
CA GLY A 106 12.25 -5.92 9.81
C GLY A 106 12.40 -4.60 10.54
N MET A 107 13.29 -3.72 10.07
CA MET A 107 13.50 -2.38 10.64
C MET A 107 12.24 -1.52 10.57
N ALA A 108 11.56 -1.50 9.42
CA ALA A 108 10.32 -0.75 9.25
C ALA A 108 9.21 -1.29 10.17
N SER A 109 9.10 -2.61 10.36
CA SER A 109 8.11 -3.20 11.25
C SER A 109 8.38 -2.88 12.72
N VAL A 110 9.65 -2.86 13.14
CA VAL A 110 10.03 -2.43 14.50
C VAL A 110 9.68 -0.96 14.72
N LEU A 111 9.88 -0.09 13.72
CA LEU A 111 9.47 1.32 13.83
C LEU A 111 7.95 1.49 13.96
N MET A 112 7.15 0.60 13.38
CA MET A 112 5.69 0.60 13.59
C MET A 112 5.32 0.23 15.03
N ILE A 113 6.03 -0.72 15.66
CA ILE A 113 5.79 -1.09 17.08
C ILE A 113 6.05 0.11 18.01
N LEU A 114 7.07 0.91 17.70
CA LEU A 114 7.41 2.12 18.45
C LEU A 114 6.40 3.26 18.26
N GLY A 115 5.35 3.04 17.47
CA GLY A 115 4.33 4.03 17.21
C GLY A 115 3.48 4.34 18.44
N PHE A 116 3.19 5.63 18.64
CA PHE A 116 2.41 6.13 19.76
C PHE A 116 1.22 6.96 19.29
N SER A 117 0.14 6.93 20.07
CA SER A 117 -1.10 7.62 19.73
C SER A 117 -1.04 9.08 20.19
N ILE A 118 -1.33 10.01 19.30
CA ILE A 118 -1.32 11.45 19.60
C ILE A 118 -2.71 12.02 19.88
N ILE A 119 -3.77 11.33 19.46
CA ILE A 119 -5.15 11.77 19.67
C ILE A 119 -5.74 10.99 20.85
N PRO A 120 -6.09 11.65 21.97
CA PRO A 120 -6.76 11.02 23.10
C PRO A 120 -8.06 10.35 22.68
N GLY A 121 -8.31 9.11 23.16
CA GLY A 121 -9.50 8.33 22.80
C GLY A 121 -9.40 7.57 21.48
N PHE A 122 -8.39 7.84 20.64
CA PHE A 122 -8.19 7.16 19.36
C PHE A 122 -6.85 6.40 19.36
N ILE A 123 -6.77 5.34 20.17
CA ILE A 123 -5.53 4.55 20.38
C ILE A 123 -4.98 3.89 19.11
N PHE A 124 -5.82 3.69 18.10
CA PHE A 124 -5.45 3.13 16.80
C PHE A 124 -4.76 4.15 15.87
N LEU A 125 -4.88 5.45 16.14
CA LEU A 125 -4.22 6.51 15.38
C LEU A 125 -2.79 6.74 15.88
N LYS A 126 -1.87 5.89 15.40
CA LYS A 126 -0.45 5.90 15.81
C LYS A 126 0.43 6.67 14.83
N VAL A 127 1.28 7.54 15.38
CA VAL A 127 2.41 8.16 14.67
C VAL A 127 3.59 7.20 14.77
N GLU A 128 4.21 6.90 13.63
CA GLU A 128 5.35 5.99 13.49
C GLU A 128 6.19 6.39 12.27
N PHE A 129 7.41 5.86 12.14
CA PHE A 129 8.41 6.32 11.15
C PHE A 129 8.81 5.28 10.09
N SER A 130 8.01 4.24 9.90
CA SER A 130 8.24 3.22 8.86
C SER A 130 8.15 3.80 7.45
N ALA A 131 7.33 4.84 7.24
CA ALA A 131 7.20 5.52 5.96
C ALA A 131 8.53 6.14 5.48
N LEU A 132 9.38 6.60 6.40
CA LEU A 132 10.75 7.03 6.07
C LEU A 132 11.56 5.89 5.46
N VAL A 133 11.52 4.69 6.07
CA VAL A 133 12.26 3.51 5.59
C VAL A 133 11.75 3.06 4.21
N ILE A 134 10.44 3.12 4.01
CA ILE A 134 9.79 2.81 2.74
C ILE A 134 10.15 3.86 1.68
N PHE A 135 10.24 5.14 2.05
CA PHE A 135 10.70 6.20 1.16
C PHE A 135 12.16 6.04 0.75
N VAL A 136 13.05 5.67 1.68
CA VAL A 136 14.45 5.34 1.37
C VAL A 136 14.53 4.16 0.40
N THR A 137 13.68 3.14 0.59
CA THR A 137 13.56 2.00 -0.34
C THR A 137 13.17 2.46 -1.74
N LEU A 138 12.21 3.40 -1.85
CA LEU A 138 11.82 4.00 -3.13
C LEU A 138 13.00 4.73 -3.80
N LEU A 139 13.79 5.49 -3.03
CA LEU A 139 14.96 6.21 -3.55
C LEU A 139 16.06 5.26 -4.03
N TRP A 140 16.32 4.19 -3.27
CA TRP A 140 17.41 3.25 -3.57
C TRP A 140 17.06 2.31 -4.70
N PHE A 141 15.84 1.79 -4.73
CA PHE A 141 15.38 0.80 -5.69
C PHE A 141 14.36 1.41 -6.64
N ASP A 142 13.11 0.96 -6.60
CA ASP A 142 12.02 1.45 -7.43
C ASP A 142 10.69 1.38 -6.65
N PHE A 143 9.63 1.92 -7.25
CA PHE A 143 8.32 1.94 -6.63
C PHE A 143 7.79 0.53 -6.32
N LYS A 144 8.06 -0.46 -7.17
CA LYS A 144 7.61 -1.84 -6.90
C LYS A 144 8.29 -2.41 -5.66
N THR A 145 9.58 -2.16 -5.49
CA THR A 145 10.33 -2.63 -4.32
C THR A 145 9.79 -1.97 -3.05
N ALA A 146 9.52 -0.65 -3.09
CA ALA A 146 8.90 0.07 -1.97
C ALA A 146 7.51 -0.46 -1.62
N VAL A 147 6.69 -0.79 -2.62
CA VAL A 147 5.38 -1.44 -2.44
C VAL A 147 5.52 -2.78 -1.71
N ILE A 148 6.43 -3.65 -2.18
CA ILE A 148 6.64 -4.98 -1.58
C ILE A 148 7.13 -4.84 -0.13
N VAL A 149 8.11 -3.96 0.10
CA VAL A 149 8.64 -3.70 1.44
C VAL A 149 7.54 -3.19 2.37
N SER A 150 6.73 -2.21 1.93
CA SER A 150 5.63 -1.68 2.73
C SER A 150 4.59 -2.75 3.05
N LEU A 151 4.22 -3.59 2.08
CA LEU A 151 3.26 -4.66 2.28
C LEU A 151 3.76 -5.70 3.28
N LEU A 152 5.00 -6.17 3.12
CA LEU A 152 5.62 -7.13 4.04
C LEU A 152 5.83 -6.53 5.43
N THR A 153 6.14 -5.24 5.51
CA THR A 153 6.30 -4.51 6.78
C THR A 153 4.99 -4.54 7.58
N ASN A 154 3.88 -4.24 6.90
CA ASN A 154 2.55 -4.22 7.49
C ASN A 154 2.07 -5.64 7.86
N ILE A 155 2.31 -6.65 7.01
CA ILE A 155 2.02 -8.05 7.35
C ILE A 155 2.83 -8.51 8.57
N LEU A 156 4.12 -8.18 8.62
CA LEU A 156 4.98 -8.58 9.72
C LEU A 156 4.59 -7.86 11.02
N HIS A 157 4.21 -6.58 10.95
CA HIS A 157 3.68 -5.84 12.09
C HIS A 157 2.40 -6.47 12.65
N PHE A 158 1.48 -6.88 11.78
CA PHE A 158 0.25 -7.58 12.20
C PHE A 158 0.54 -8.88 12.97
N LEU A 159 1.64 -9.58 12.64
CA LEU A 159 2.07 -10.81 13.33
C LEU A 159 2.82 -10.52 14.64
N MET A 160 3.22 -9.28 14.89
CA MET A 160 3.94 -8.87 16.10
C MET A 160 2.97 -8.60 17.25
N PRO A 161 3.42 -8.70 18.52
CA PRO A 161 2.59 -8.36 19.67
C PRO A 161 2.13 -6.90 19.62
N GLY A 162 0.82 -6.68 19.79
CA GLY A 162 0.23 -5.35 19.73
C GLY A 162 -1.21 -5.33 20.22
N THR A 163 -1.83 -4.15 20.17
CA THR A 163 -3.26 -4.01 20.46
C THR A 163 -4.05 -4.71 19.36
N PRO A 164 -4.90 -5.70 19.68
CA PRO A 164 -5.67 -6.40 18.65
C PRO A 164 -6.67 -5.43 17.99
N PRO A 165 -6.65 -5.29 16.64
CA PRO A 165 -7.61 -4.46 15.94
C PRO A 165 -9.00 -5.10 15.98
N LEU A 166 -10.05 -4.28 15.84
CA LEU A 166 -11.44 -4.78 15.75
C LEU A 166 -11.61 -5.74 14.56
N ILE A 167 -10.94 -5.40 13.45
CA ILE A 167 -10.91 -6.20 12.22
C ILE A 167 -9.45 -6.56 11.96
N PRO A 168 -9.10 -7.86 11.91
CA PRO A 168 -7.74 -8.28 11.63
C PRO A 168 -7.19 -7.64 10.36
N LEU A 169 -5.95 -7.16 10.41
CA LEU A 169 -5.19 -6.57 9.30
C LEU A 169 -5.72 -5.23 8.74
N LEU A 170 -6.87 -4.72 9.21
CA LEU A 170 -7.44 -3.49 8.65
C LEU A 170 -6.53 -2.28 8.86
N ASP A 171 -6.01 -2.10 10.07
CA ASP A 171 -5.17 -0.95 10.44
C ASP A 171 -3.88 -0.94 9.61
N GLU A 172 -3.27 -2.10 9.44
CA GLU A 172 -2.09 -2.31 8.59
C GLU A 172 -2.38 -2.01 7.11
N MET A 173 -3.55 -2.37 6.60
CA MET A 173 -3.92 -2.06 5.21
C MET A 173 -4.21 -0.57 5.01
N VAL A 174 -4.82 0.09 5.98
CA VAL A 174 -5.00 1.56 5.96
C VAL A 174 -3.65 2.26 6.01
N ASN A 175 -2.72 1.80 6.85
CA ASN A 175 -1.36 2.34 6.93
C ASN A 175 -0.57 2.11 5.63
N PHE A 176 -0.68 0.93 5.02
CA PHE A 176 -0.12 0.63 3.71
C PHE A 176 -0.65 1.58 2.64
N LEU A 177 -1.98 1.75 2.56
CA LEU A 177 -2.63 2.64 1.60
C LEU A 177 -2.15 4.09 1.77
N ALA A 178 -2.11 4.58 3.01
CA ALA A 178 -1.65 5.93 3.32
C ALA A 178 -0.18 6.13 2.93
N THR A 179 0.67 5.16 3.20
CA THR A 179 2.06 5.19 2.74
C THR A 179 2.17 5.23 1.22
N MET A 180 1.35 4.45 0.49
CA MET A 180 1.36 4.45 -0.98
C MET A 180 0.97 5.82 -1.54
N ILE A 181 -0.05 6.47 -0.97
CA ILE A 181 -0.48 7.82 -1.36
C ILE A 181 0.65 8.82 -1.10
N PHE A 182 1.27 8.75 0.08
CA PHE A 182 2.33 9.67 0.48
C PHE A 182 3.54 9.62 -0.46
N ILE A 183 4.00 8.42 -0.83
CA ILE A 183 5.19 8.26 -1.68
C ILE A 183 4.88 8.40 -3.18
N LEU A 184 3.61 8.44 -3.59
CA LEU A 184 3.19 8.42 -4.99
C LEU A 184 3.76 9.59 -5.81
N PRO A 185 3.72 10.86 -5.36
CA PRO A 185 4.32 11.97 -6.11
C PRO A 185 5.79 11.72 -6.43
N THR A 186 6.56 11.28 -5.42
CA THR A 186 7.97 10.94 -5.57
C THR A 186 8.17 9.78 -6.53
N ALA A 187 7.33 8.74 -6.46
CA ALA A 187 7.41 7.60 -7.36
C ALA A 187 7.16 7.99 -8.83
N ILE A 188 6.21 8.90 -9.09
CA ILE A 188 5.92 9.41 -10.43
C ILE A 188 7.11 10.24 -10.94
N TYR A 189 7.65 11.13 -10.10
CA TYR A 189 8.82 11.95 -10.43
C TYR A 189 10.04 11.11 -10.79
N LEU A 190 10.39 10.13 -9.95
CA LEU A 190 11.55 9.26 -10.16
C LEU A 190 11.44 8.37 -11.40
N ASN A 191 10.24 8.00 -11.82
CA ASN A 191 10.05 7.24 -13.07
C ASN A 191 10.33 8.08 -14.33
N LYS A 192 10.13 9.40 -14.27
CA LYS A 192 10.33 10.32 -15.40
C LYS A 192 11.77 10.87 -15.47
N ASP A 193 12.34 11.26 -14.34
CA ASP A 193 13.56 12.10 -14.32
C ASP A 193 14.87 11.38 -13.95
N ARG A 194 14.83 10.11 -13.49
CA ARG A 194 16.05 9.36 -13.13
C ARG A 194 17.07 9.23 -14.26
N LYS A 195 16.63 9.37 -15.52
CA LYS A 195 17.49 9.27 -16.70
C LYS A 195 18.14 10.60 -17.10
N ALA A 196 17.72 11.75 -16.56
CA ALA A 196 18.05 13.05 -17.15
C ALA A 196 18.90 14.00 -16.28
N ARG A 197 18.64 14.18 -14.96
CA ARG A 197 19.25 15.31 -14.19
C ARG A 197 19.62 15.05 -12.72
N GLY A 198 19.43 13.83 -12.22
CA GLY A 198 19.65 13.52 -10.79
C GLY A 198 18.53 14.05 -9.88
N ILE A 199 18.52 13.60 -8.62
CA ILE A 199 17.47 13.95 -7.64
C ILE A 199 17.87 15.25 -6.93
N ASN A 200 17.13 16.34 -7.15
CA ASN A 200 17.36 17.61 -6.44
C ASN A 200 16.58 17.66 -5.11
N HIS A 201 17.18 18.29 -4.10
CA HIS A 201 16.59 18.55 -2.79
C HIS A 201 15.28 19.35 -2.86
N ILE A 202 15.24 20.38 -3.70
CA ILE A 202 14.04 21.20 -3.87
C ILE A 202 12.88 20.35 -4.37
N SER A 203 13.15 19.40 -5.27
CA SER A 203 12.14 18.46 -5.77
C SER A 203 11.63 17.54 -4.67
N ILE A 204 12.51 16.91 -3.87
CA ILE A 204 12.09 16.04 -2.76
C ILE A 204 11.24 16.81 -1.74
N LEU A 205 11.62 18.04 -1.39
CA LEU A 205 10.85 18.87 -0.48
C LEU A 205 9.42 19.09 -1.00
N TRP A 206 9.26 19.58 -2.23
CA TRP A 206 7.94 19.81 -2.81
C TRP A 206 7.12 18.51 -2.97
N LEU A 207 7.76 17.40 -3.33
CA LEU A 207 7.08 16.11 -3.49
C LEU A 207 6.59 15.55 -2.17
N THR A 208 7.35 15.70 -1.09
CA THR A 208 6.91 15.30 0.26
C THR A 208 5.80 16.20 0.78
N ILE A 209 5.86 17.52 0.56
CA ILE A 209 4.75 18.45 0.90
C ILE A 209 3.46 18.03 0.16
N LEU A 210 3.57 17.75 -1.13
CA LEU A 210 2.43 17.25 -1.92
C LEU A 210 1.93 15.90 -1.40
N GLY A 211 2.84 15.00 -1.00
CA GLY A 211 2.51 13.72 -0.36
C GLY A 211 1.74 13.91 0.95
N VAL A 212 2.14 14.84 1.82
CA VAL A 212 1.42 15.20 3.06
C VAL A 212 0.00 15.67 2.73
N ALA A 213 -0.13 16.62 1.81
CA ALA A 213 -1.42 17.17 1.43
C ALA A 213 -2.37 16.10 0.86
N LEU A 214 -1.89 15.29 -0.08
CA LEU A 214 -2.67 14.21 -0.69
C LEU A 214 -3.10 13.17 0.34
N THR A 215 -2.17 12.72 1.19
CA THR A 215 -2.48 11.68 2.17
C THR A 215 -3.44 12.17 3.23
N THR A 216 -3.28 13.42 3.70
CA THR A 216 -4.21 14.02 4.66
C THR A 216 -5.63 14.12 4.08
N VAL A 217 -5.77 14.67 2.88
CA VAL A 217 -7.09 14.83 2.25
C VAL A 217 -7.72 13.47 1.96
N LEU A 218 -6.99 12.56 1.32
CA LEU A 218 -7.54 11.25 0.94
C LEU A 218 -7.86 10.38 2.15
N MET A 219 -7.10 10.47 3.25
CA MET A 219 -7.40 9.73 4.47
C MET A 219 -8.60 10.31 5.23
N VAL A 220 -8.81 11.63 5.20
CA VAL A 220 -10.06 12.22 5.74
C VAL A 220 -11.26 11.73 4.95
N LEU A 221 -11.20 11.76 3.61
CA LEU A 221 -12.27 11.26 2.75
C LEU A 221 -12.51 9.75 2.94
N PHE A 222 -11.45 8.96 3.04
CA PHE A 222 -11.55 7.53 3.33
C PHE A 222 -12.22 7.29 4.69
N ASN A 223 -11.85 8.01 5.73
CA ASN A 223 -12.49 7.82 7.04
C ASN A 223 -13.95 8.27 7.05
N GLN A 224 -14.28 9.40 6.42
CA GLN A 224 -15.63 9.93 6.35
C GLN A 224 -16.61 9.01 5.62
N TYR A 225 -16.21 8.49 4.46
CA TYR A 225 -17.14 7.84 3.54
C TYR A 225 -17.03 6.33 3.52
N ILE A 226 -15.93 5.77 4.04
CA ILE A 226 -15.63 4.36 3.96
C ILE A 226 -15.41 3.78 5.35
N ASN A 227 -14.37 4.20 6.06
CA ASN A 227 -13.94 3.52 7.28
C ASN A 227 -15.01 3.60 8.37
N LEU A 228 -15.45 4.81 8.73
CA LEU A 228 -16.42 4.99 9.81
C LEU A 228 -17.81 4.46 9.45
N PRO A 229 -18.49 4.91 8.37
CA PRO A 229 -19.88 4.52 8.14
C PRO A 229 -20.05 3.09 7.61
N ILE A 230 -19.11 2.58 6.80
CA ILE A 230 -19.29 1.27 6.15
C ILE A 230 -18.68 0.15 6.98
N ILE A 231 -17.44 0.35 7.45
CA ILE A 231 -16.68 -0.70 8.14
C ILE A 231 -17.08 -0.73 9.62
N TYR A 232 -16.97 0.41 10.30
CA TYR A 232 -17.25 0.49 11.75
C TYR A 232 -18.72 0.77 12.08
N LYS A 233 -19.54 1.17 11.09
CA LYS A 233 -20.92 1.62 11.28
C LYS A 233 -21.07 2.74 12.32
N ILE A 234 -20.05 3.59 12.39
CA ILE A 234 -20.01 4.78 13.24
C ILE A 234 -20.43 5.96 12.40
N ASP A 235 -21.42 6.70 12.89
CA ASP A 235 -21.78 7.99 12.31
C ASP A 235 -21.01 9.09 13.04
N MET A 236 -20.28 9.90 12.28
CA MET A 236 -19.46 10.99 12.78
C MET A 236 -19.59 12.15 11.80
N SER A 237 -19.81 13.34 12.32
CA SER A 237 -19.94 14.52 11.46
C SER A 237 -18.63 14.79 10.73
N PHE A 238 -18.71 15.38 9.52
CA PHE A 238 -17.51 15.73 8.75
C PHE A 238 -16.54 16.61 9.53
N LYS A 239 -17.06 17.50 10.39
CA LYS A 239 -16.24 18.37 11.25
C LYS A 239 -15.43 17.55 12.26
N GLU A 240 -16.04 16.54 12.88
CA GLU A 240 -15.34 15.65 13.82
C GLU A 240 -14.31 14.80 13.10
N VAL A 241 -14.65 14.23 11.93
CA VAL A 241 -13.69 13.45 11.13
C VAL A 241 -12.50 14.30 10.70
N LEU A 242 -12.74 15.53 10.25
CA LEU A 242 -11.68 16.48 9.89
C LEU A 242 -10.81 16.83 11.11
N THR A 243 -11.42 17.04 12.27
CA THR A 243 -10.70 17.37 13.50
C THR A 243 -9.85 16.21 14.00
N VAL A 244 -10.37 14.98 13.98
CA VAL A 244 -9.64 13.81 14.49
C VAL A 244 -8.64 13.31 13.44
N PHE A 245 -9.13 12.90 12.27
CA PHE A 245 -8.31 12.25 11.25
C PHE A 245 -7.51 13.24 10.44
N GLY A 246 -8.03 14.45 10.20
CA GLY A 246 -7.29 15.49 9.48
C GLY A 246 -6.07 15.97 10.26
N ILE A 247 -6.26 16.33 11.53
CA ILE A 247 -5.15 16.74 12.41
C ILE A 247 -4.14 15.60 12.57
N PHE A 248 -4.61 14.37 12.83
CA PHE A 248 -3.74 13.21 12.95
C PHE A 248 -2.88 12.98 11.70
N ASN A 249 -3.50 12.89 10.52
CA ASN A 249 -2.77 12.62 9.29
C ASN A 249 -1.82 13.77 8.96
N PHE A 250 -2.25 15.02 9.14
CA PHE A 250 -1.39 16.17 8.91
C PHE A 250 -0.13 16.10 9.79
N ILE A 251 -0.27 15.83 11.09
CA ILE A 251 0.87 15.72 12.01
C ILE A 251 1.77 14.55 11.63
N LYS A 252 1.21 13.34 11.48
CA LYS A 252 1.97 12.11 11.17
C LYS A 252 2.83 12.32 9.91
N TRP A 253 2.18 12.67 8.81
CA TRP A 253 2.86 12.77 7.51
C TRP A 253 3.82 13.97 7.46
N SER A 254 3.55 15.05 8.20
CA SER A 254 4.49 16.17 8.32
C SER A 254 5.76 15.77 9.07
N LEU A 255 5.64 14.97 10.13
CA LEU A 255 6.80 14.44 10.85
C LEU A 255 7.64 13.52 9.95
N ASP A 256 7.01 12.61 9.22
CA ASP A 256 7.70 11.77 8.23
C ASP A 256 8.38 12.61 7.15
N ALA A 257 7.67 13.59 6.58
CA ALA A 257 8.23 14.50 5.58
C ALA A 257 9.42 15.29 6.14
N PHE A 258 9.33 15.79 7.38
CA PHE A 258 10.42 16.49 8.05
C PHE A 258 11.66 15.60 8.18
N LEU A 259 11.49 14.38 8.71
CA LEU A 259 12.60 13.44 8.88
C LEU A 259 13.19 13.00 7.54
N ILE A 260 12.36 12.76 6.53
CA ILE A 260 12.81 12.45 5.17
C ILE A 260 13.66 13.59 4.63
N ASN A 261 13.19 14.83 4.69
CA ASN A 261 13.93 15.98 4.17
C ASN A 261 15.27 16.20 4.90
N LEU A 262 15.32 15.92 6.20
CA LEU A 262 16.56 15.98 7.00
C LEU A 262 17.57 14.89 6.62
N THR A 263 17.09 13.67 6.30
CA THR A 263 17.95 12.48 6.26
C THR A 263 18.21 11.91 4.86
N TRP A 264 17.34 12.19 3.87
CA TRP A 264 17.34 11.47 2.60
C TRP A 264 18.68 11.58 1.85
N LYS A 265 19.39 12.73 1.93
CA LYS A 265 20.70 12.90 1.29
C LYS A 265 21.73 11.91 1.82
N ARG A 266 21.80 11.78 3.15
CA ARG A 266 22.73 10.87 3.83
C ARG A 266 22.40 9.42 3.49
N PHE A 267 21.12 9.06 3.51
CA PHE A 267 20.72 7.72 3.09
C PHE A 267 21.00 7.47 1.61
N TYR A 268 20.71 8.44 0.74
CA TYR A 268 20.96 8.29 -0.70
C TYR A 268 22.44 8.10 -1.02
N SER A 269 23.36 8.77 -0.31
CA SER A 269 24.80 8.56 -0.48
C SER A 269 25.29 7.18 -0.02
N LEU A 270 24.60 6.52 0.92
CA LEU A 270 24.97 5.15 1.33
C LEU A 270 24.72 4.12 0.23
N LYS A 271 23.80 4.40 -0.70
CA LYS A 271 23.45 3.50 -1.81
C LYS A 271 24.67 3.07 -2.62
N THR A 272 25.58 4.00 -2.90
CA THR A 272 26.79 3.74 -3.72
C THR A 272 27.85 2.90 -3.00
N ASN A 273 27.74 2.76 -1.67
CA ASN A 273 28.67 1.96 -0.87
C ASN A 273 28.13 0.55 -0.60
N ILE A 274 26.83 0.31 -0.81
CA ILE A 274 26.14 -0.96 -0.52
C ILE A 274 26.01 -1.83 -1.79
N PHE A 275 25.97 -1.22 -2.97
CA PHE A 275 25.83 -1.87 -4.27
C PHE A 275 26.92 -1.42 -5.24
#